data_AF-A0A925IMD7-F1
#
_entry.id   AF-A0A925IMD7-F1
#
_cell.length_a   1.000
_cell.length_b   1.000
_cell.length_c   1.000
_cell.angle_alpha   90.00
_cell.angle_beta   90.00
_cell.angle_gamma   90.00
#
_symmetry.space_group_name_H-M   'P 1'
#
loop_
_entity.id
_entity.type
_entity.pdbx_description
1 polymer ?
#
loop_
_entity_poly.entity_id
_entity_poly.type
_entity_poly.pdbx_seq_one_letter_code
_entity_poly.pdbx_strand_id
1 'polypeptide(L)'
;MRENLVPHYFSVYPTGHIPVPVCIGDLPLSDYSVSQSTLAEEVTSHLQNHISIPGVIIINDDRLIGVIPRHKMFERLGQRYGIELFLRKPIGELERELGAGVFILKSQLSINAAVRLALGRPGNSIYDPIIVEHEDGSLYLLDMYVLLLTQSQLSANLSGIISSLNNIETILASETAGASTLNLILESMNLVVPFHHARIVLEKQEDLGTLLITNEMVHLMEEPLKTNDIYRSILGMNQPLSLEDIRSVPIWKDTASPVNTRSWMGIPLSDQFGAIGLLVLSRVTLSPFTMNEKELAQVFARYINTLLINLSMRIKNNRFFEKIT
;
A
#
# COMPACT_ATOMS: atom_id res chain seq x y z
N MET A 1 -12.11 13.33 33.06
CA MET A 1 -11.25 12.43 32.27
C MET A 1 -11.39 12.85 30.82
N ARG A 2 -10.36 13.46 30.22
CA ARG A 2 -10.33 13.65 28.78
C ARG A 2 -10.09 12.27 28.19
N GLU A 3 -11.05 11.75 27.44
CA GLU A 3 -10.79 10.60 26.57
C GLU A 3 -9.52 10.92 25.78
N ASN A 4 -8.56 9.99 25.81
CA ASN A 4 -7.44 10.02 24.88
C ASN A 4 -8.07 9.88 23.49
N LEU A 5 -8.46 10.99 22.89
CA LEU A 5 -8.95 11.09 21.52
C LEU A 5 -7.78 10.68 20.64
N VAL A 6 -7.78 9.39 20.31
CA VAL A 6 -6.94 8.83 19.25
C VAL A 6 -7.25 9.67 18.00
N PRO A 7 -6.27 10.35 17.39
CA PRO A 7 -6.49 11.24 16.24
C PRO A 7 -7.44 10.62 15.20
N HIS A 8 -8.46 11.35 14.75
CA HIS A 8 -9.60 10.77 14.01
C HIS A 8 -9.26 10.10 12.67
N TYR A 9 -8.05 10.24 12.12
CA TYR A 9 -7.52 9.39 11.04
C TYR A 9 -7.57 7.90 11.39
N PHE A 10 -7.47 7.58 12.68
CA PHE A 10 -7.59 6.25 13.23
C PHE A 10 -9.05 5.76 13.31
N SER A 11 -10.06 6.50 12.85
CA SER A 11 -11.38 5.91 12.63
C SER A 11 -11.35 4.88 11.49
N VAL A 12 -10.52 5.12 10.46
CA VAL A 12 -10.24 4.17 9.38
C VAL A 12 -9.30 3.06 9.86
N TYR A 13 -8.38 3.38 10.76
CA TYR A 13 -7.44 2.43 11.38
C TYR A 13 -7.44 2.54 12.92
N PRO A 14 -8.42 1.91 13.62
CA PRO A 14 -8.65 2.07 15.07
C PRO A 14 -7.44 1.75 15.95
N THR A 15 -6.57 0.89 15.45
CA THR A 15 -5.36 0.43 16.13
C THR A 15 -4.20 1.41 16.04
N GLY A 16 -4.32 2.47 15.24
CA GLY A 16 -3.17 3.28 14.90
C GLY A 16 -2.44 2.84 13.65
N HIS A 17 -2.66 1.60 13.20
CA HIS A 17 -1.80 0.92 12.25
C HIS A 17 -2.29 1.09 10.82
N ILE A 18 -1.53 1.82 10.01
CA ILE A 18 -1.79 1.96 8.58
C ILE A 18 -1.18 0.72 7.91
N PRO A 19 -1.95 -0.06 7.10
CA PRO A 19 -1.40 -1.15 6.31
C PRO A 19 -0.21 -0.66 5.48
N VAL A 20 0.77 -1.53 5.24
CA VAL A 20 1.98 -1.13 4.51
C VAL A 20 1.62 -0.58 3.14
N PRO A 21 1.77 0.73 2.88
CA PRO A 21 1.42 1.31 1.60
C PRO A 21 2.53 1.07 0.58
N VAL A 22 2.14 0.94 -0.68
CA VAL A 22 3.06 0.94 -1.81
C VAL A 22 3.43 2.39 -2.18
N CYS A 23 2.46 3.30 -2.09
CA CYS A 23 2.59 4.69 -2.51
C CYS A 23 1.67 5.62 -1.71
N ILE A 24 1.81 6.93 -1.91
CA ILE A 24 1.00 7.92 -1.20
C ILE A 24 -0.50 7.83 -1.53
N GLY A 25 -0.85 7.26 -2.68
CA GLY A 25 -2.23 6.98 -3.08
C GLY A 25 -2.95 5.93 -2.21
N ASP A 26 -2.19 5.15 -1.43
CA ASP A 26 -2.76 4.13 -0.52
C ASP A 26 -3.08 4.70 0.87
N LEU A 27 -2.71 5.96 1.14
CA LEU A 27 -2.90 6.59 2.43
C LEU A 27 -4.36 7.05 2.61
N PRO A 28 -4.79 7.36 3.85
CA PRO A 28 -6.02 8.11 4.08
C PRO A 28 -5.98 9.47 3.37
N LEU A 29 -6.76 9.61 2.31
CA LEU A 29 -6.91 10.83 1.51
C LEU A 29 -8.29 11.44 1.72
N SER A 30 -8.37 12.78 1.66
CA SER A 30 -9.64 13.52 1.71
C SER A 30 -9.99 14.08 0.34
N ASP A 31 -11.20 13.83 -0.13
CA ASP A 31 -11.75 14.27 -1.41
C ASP A 31 -12.53 15.60 -1.33
N TYR A 32 -12.43 16.31 -0.20
CA TYR A 32 -13.26 17.48 0.05
C TYR A 32 -12.92 18.64 -0.90
N SER A 33 -13.81 18.84 -1.86
CA SER A 33 -13.69 19.84 -2.92
C SER A 33 -14.98 20.65 -3.07
N VAL A 34 -14.84 21.94 -3.42
CA VAL A 34 -15.97 22.87 -3.58
C VAL A 34 -15.74 23.81 -4.76
N SER A 35 -16.84 24.37 -5.29
CA SER A 35 -16.76 25.43 -6.29
C SER A 35 -16.13 26.70 -5.69
N GLN A 36 -15.40 27.47 -6.50
CA GLN A 36 -14.89 28.79 -6.09
C GLN A 36 -15.99 29.77 -5.64
N SER A 37 -17.24 29.55 -6.06
CA SER A 37 -18.40 30.36 -5.70
C SER A 37 -19.04 29.97 -4.36
N THR A 38 -18.66 28.83 -3.77
CA THR A 38 -19.17 28.35 -2.48
C THR A 38 -18.83 29.33 -1.38
N LEU A 39 -19.75 29.59 -0.45
CA LEU A 39 -19.52 30.53 0.65
C LEU A 39 -18.53 29.96 1.67
N ALA A 40 -17.66 30.83 2.21
CA ALA A 40 -16.70 30.43 3.23
C ALA A 40 -17.36 29.91 4.52
N GLU A 41 -18.59 30.35 4.82
CA GLU A 41 -19.40 29.82 5.92
C GLU A 41 -19.68 28.32 5.77
N GLU A 42 -20.17 27.89 4.60
CA GLU A 42 -20.48 26.48 4.33
C GLU A 42 -19.24 25.60 4.47
N VAL A 43 -18.12 26.07 3.91
CA VAL A 43 -16.84 25.37 4.01
C VAL A 43 -16.36 25.28 5.46
N THR A 44 -16.49 26.37 6.22
CA THR A 44 -16.08 26.43 7.63
C THR A 44 -16.92 25.45 8.46
N SER A 45 -18.24 25.47 8.30
CA SER A 45 -19.14 24.54 8.99
C SER A 45 -18.81 23.09 8.67
N HIS A 46 -18.53 22.79 7.40
CA HIS A 46 -18.13 21.44 7.00
C HIS A 46 -16.82 21.00 7.68
N LEU A 47 -15.79 21.87 7.69
CA LEU A 47 -14.53 21.58 8.36
C LEU A 47 -14.68 21.49 9.89
N GLN A 48 -15.55 22.29 10.52
CA GLN A 48 -15.82 22.20 11.95
C GLN A 48 -16.45 20.86 12.33
N ASN A 49 -17.37 20.36 11.52
CA ASN A 49 -18.04 19.07 11.74
C ASN A 49 -17.14 17.87 11.40
N HIS A 50 -16.12 18.06 10.57
CA HIS A 50 -15.19 17.01 10.14
C HIS A 50 -13.74 17.38 10.48
N ILE A 51 -13.31 17.02 11.69
CA ILE A 51 -11.99 17.37 12.25
C ILE A 51 -10.83 16.74 11.45
N SER A 52 -11.06 15.59 10.80
CA SER A 52 -10.06 14.86 10.01
C SER A 52 -9.76 15.45 8.63
N ILE A 53 -10.52 16.46 8.18
CA ILE A 53 -10.30 17.06 6.86
C ILE A 53 -9.21 18.13 6.98
N PRO A 54 -8.07 17.97 6.27
CA PRO A 54 -6.90 18.84 6.43
C PRO A 54 -7.00 20.17 5.68
N GLY A 55 -8.04 20.36 4.86
CA GLY A 55 -8.29 21.59 4.10
C GLY A 55 -9.40 21.42 3.08
N VAL A 56 -9.51 22.35 2.15
CA VAL A 56 -10.48 22.29 1.05
C VAL A 56 -9.78 22.51 -0.29
N ILE A 57 -10.14 21.70 -1.28
CA ILE A 57 -9.75 21.88 -2.69
C ILE A 57 -10.78 22.81 -3.35
N ILE A 58 -10.32 23.82 -4.07
CA ILE A 58 -11.19 24.76 -4.76
C ILE A 58 -11.10 24.50 -6.26
N ILE A 59 -12.25 24.21 -6.86
CA ILE A 59 -12.37 23.89 -8.28
C ILE A 59 -13.26 24.91 -9.00
N ASN A 60 -13.00 25.08 -10.30
CA ASN A 60 -13.90 25.80 -11.21
C ASN A 60 -13.88 25.08 -12.57
N ASP A 61 -15.05 24.65 -13.06
CA ASP A 61 -15.18 23.90 -14.32
C ASP A 61 -14.16 22.74 -14.41
N ASP A 62 -14.09 21.91 -13.36
CA ASP A 62 -13.17 20.78 -13.18
C ASP A 62 -11.67 21.14 -13.16
N ARG A 63 -11.32 22.42 -13.07
CA ARG A 63 -9.94 22.88 -12.92
C ARG A 63 -9.63 23.24 -11.48
N LEU A 64 -8.48 22.79 -11.00
CA LEU A 64 -7.92 23.22 -9.72
C LEU A 64 -7.62 24.72 -9.77
N ILE A 65 -8.25 25.48 -8.89
CA ILE A 65 -7.98 26.90 -8.68
C ILE A 65 -7.00 27.11 -7.54
N GLY A 66 -7.17 26.37 -6.43
CA GLY A 66 -6.33 26.51 -5.26
C GLY A 66 -6.70 25.55 -4.14
N VAL A 67 -6.02 25.71 -3.01
CA VAL A 67 -6.26 24.94 -1.79
C VAL A 67 -6.25 25.89 -0.60
N ILE A 68 -7.17 25.69 0.34
CA ILE A 68 -7.08 26.37 1.64
C ILE A 68 -6.81 25.31 2.71
N PRO A 69 -5.60 25.30 3.30
CA PRO A 69 -5.31 24.48 4.47
C PRO A 69 -6.24 24.81 5.63
N ARG A 70 -6.69 23.78 6.35
CA ARG A 70 -7.57 23.92 7.52
C ARG A 70 -7.04 24.96 8.49
N HIS A 71 -5.77 24.84 8.88
CA HIS A 71 -5.17 25.73 9.88
C HIS A 71 -5.16 27.20 9.41
N LYS A 72 -4.90 27.48 8.12
CA LYS A 72 -4.94 28.85 7.57
C LYS A 72 -6.35 29.43 7.55
N MET A 73 -7.35 28.61 7.27
CA MET A 73 -8.75 29.03 7.33
C MET A 73 -9.13 29.47 8.76
N PHE A 74 -8.87 28.61 9.75
CA PHE A 74 -9.21 28.92 11.14
C PHE A 74 -8.32 29.99 11.78
N GLU A 75 -7.04 30.09 11.36
CA GLU A 75 -6.18 31.21 11.74
C GLU A 75 -6.77 32.54 11.28
N ARG A 76 -7.24 32.60 10.02
CA ARG A 76 -7.85 33.81 9.47
C ARG A 76 -9.17 34.16 10.15
N LEU A 77 -10.02 33.18 10.42
CA LEU A 77 -11.29 33.38 11.13
C LEU A 77 -11.11 33.75 12.60
N GLY A 78 -10.02 33.31 13.23
CA GLY A 78 -9.66 33.64 14.61
C GLY A 78 -9.13 35.08 14.80
N GLN A 79 -8.81 35.80 13.72
CA GLN A 79 -8.38 37.20 13.78
C GLN A 79 -9.57 38.14 14.08
N ARG A 80 -9.29 39.34 14.62
CA ARG A 80 -10.34 40.34 14.92
C ARG A 80 -11.21 40.61 13.70
N TYR A 81 -12.53 40.53 13.86
CA TYR A 81 -13.54 40.69 12.80
C TYR A 81 -13.50 39.65 11.66
N GLY A 82 -12.71 38.57 11.79
CA GLY A 82 -12.55 37.57 10.73
C GLY A 82 -13.84 36.81 10.40
N ILE A 83 -14.65 36.51 11.40
CA ILE A 83 -15.94 35.83 11.25
C ILE A 83 -16.91 36.67 10.41
N GLU A 84 -17.11 37.94 10.76
CA GLU A 84 -18.10 38.80 10.08
C GLU A 84 -17.69 39.21 8.66
N LEU A 85 -16.39 39.37 8.41
CA LEU A 85 -15.86 39.88 7.13
C LEU A 85 -15.64 38.79 6.08
N PHE A 86 -15.37 37.55 6.47
CA PHE A 86 -14.94 36.51 5.52
C PHE A 86 -15.96 35.39 5.31
N LEU A 87 -16.82 35.07 6.28
CA LEU A 87 -17.77 33.96 6.12
C LEU A 87 -18.78 34.17 4.98
N ARG A 88 -19.13 35.43 4.70
CA ARG A 88 -20.08 35.80 3.63
C ARG A 88 -19.43 35.90 2.24
N LYS A 89 -18.12 35.75 2.12
CA LYS A 89 -17.42 35.83 0.84
C LYS A 89 -17.39 34.46 0.14
N PRO A 90 -17.35 34.43 -1.20
CA PRO A 90 -16.96 33.24 -1.94
C PRO A 90 -15.58 32.73 -1.51
N ILE A 91 -15.43 31.41 -1.42
CA ILE A 91 -14.20 30.76 -0.96
C ILE A 91 -13.02 31.05 -1.89
N GLY A 92 -13.27 31.26 -3.19
CA GLY A 92 -12.23 31.65 -4.15
C GLY A 92 -11.65 33.05 -3.89
N GLU A 93 -12.41 33.97 -3.29
CA GLU A 93 -11.86 35.26 -2.86
C GLU A 93 -10.96 35.09 -1.64
N LEU A 94 -11.38 34.26 -0.68
CA LEU A 94 -10.59 33.96 0.52
C LEU A 94 -9.27 33.25 0.16
N GLU A 95 -9.30 32.32 -0.80
CA GLU A 95 -8.10 31.64 -1.30
C GLU A 95 -7.07 32.65 -1.84
N ARG A 96 -7.52 33.58 -2.67
CA ARG A 96 -6.66 34.61 -3.27
C ARG A 96 -6.04 35.53 -2.23
N GLU A 97 -6.79 35.87 -1.17
CA GLU A 97 -6.28 36.66 -0.05
C GLU A 97 -5.26 35.88 0.79
N LEU A 98 -5.44 34.57 0.98
CA LEU A 98 -4.54 33.71 1.74
C LEU A 98 -3.26 33.37 0.96
N GLY A 99 -3.34 33.24 -0.36
CA GLY A 99 -2.21 32.95 -1.24
C GLY A 99 -1.48 31.65 -0.89
N ALA A 100 -2.23 30.60 -0.52
CA ALA A 100 -1.64 29.34 -0.13
C ALA A 100 -1.02 28.63 -1.34
N GLY A 101 0.27 28.30 -1.25
CA GLY A 101 0.96 27.58 -2.31
C GLY A 101 0.39 26.18 -2.52
N VAL A 102 0.01 25.87 -3.75
CA VAL A 102 -0.40 24.53 -4.17
C VAL A 102 0.83 23.64 -4.34
N PHE A 103 0.81 22.46 -3.72
CA PHE A 103 1.86 21.46 -3.87
C PHE A 103 1.25 20.12 -4.27
N ILE A 104 1.47 19.71 -5.52
CA ILE A 104 0.86 18.53 -6.12
C ILE A 104 1.91 17.43 -6.25
N LEU A 105 1.59 16.23 -5.78
CA LEU A 105 2.35 15.01 -6.00
C LEU A 105 1.47 13.98 -6.70
N LYS A 106 2.08 13.17 -7.58
CA LYS A 106 1.40 12.05 -8.24
C LYS A 106 1.16 10.91 -7.25
N SER A 107 0.01 10.26 -7.30
CA SER A 107 -0.41 9.24 -6.32
C SER A 107 0.52 8.02 -6.22
N GLN A 108 1.18 7.65 -7.32
CA GLN A 108 2.13 6.54 -7.39
C GLN A 108 3.47 6.80 -6.70
N LEU A 109 3.72 8.01 -6.19
CA LEU A 109 4.99 8.34 -5.56
C LEU A 109 5.18 7.56 -4.25
N SER A 110 6.39 7.07 -3.99
CA SER A 110 6.70 6.36 -2.75
C SER A 110 6.64 7.28 -1.54
N ILE A 111 6.31 6.73 -0.36
CA ILE A 111 6.22 7.47 0.91
C ILE A 111 7.51 8.25 1.19
N ASN A 112 8.67 7.58 1.09
CA ASN A 112 9.97 8.20 1.30
C ASN A 112 10.25 9.37 0.35
N ALA A 113 9.88 9.26 -0.94
CA ALA A 113 10.06 10.33 -1.90
C ALA A 113 9.12 11.51 -1.62
N ALA A 114 7.86 11.22 -1.30
CA ALA A 114 6.88 12.24 -0.94
C ALA A 114 7.30 13.03 0.31
N VAL A 115 7.78 12.35 1.36
CA VAL A 115 8.29 13.01 2.58
C VAL A 115 9.45 13.95 2.25
N ARG A 116 10.44 13.50 1.46
CA ARG A 116 11.58 14.35 1.09
C ARG A 116 11.14 15.59 0.31
N LEU A 117 10.24 15.42 -0.65
CA LEU A 117 9.70 16.54 -1.44
C LEU A 117 8.88 17.50 -0.57
N ALA A 118 8.04 16.97 0.33
CA ALA A 118 7.20 17.77 1.20
C ALA A 118 7.99 18.54 2.26
N LEU A 119 9.00 17.93 2.88
CA LEU A 119 9.89 18.59 3.85
C LEU A 119 10.87 19.57 3.19
N GLY A 120 11.06 19.49 1.87
CA GLY A 120 11.84 20.46 1.10
C GLY A 120 11.12 21.78 0.82
N ARG A 121 9.85 21.92 1.25
CA ARG A 121 9.06 23.13 1.06
C ARG A 121 9.50 24.27 1.99
N PRO A 122 9.21 25.55 1.66
CA PRO A 122 9.45 26.68 2.55
C PRO A 122 8.76 26.51 3.91
N GLY A 123 9.40 26.99 4.99
CA GLY A 123 9.01 26.71 6.39
C GLY A 123 7.55 27.02 6.75
N ASN A 124 6.94 28.03 6.13
CA ASN A 124 5.54 28.41 6.31
C ASN A 124 4.53 27.48 5.61
N SER A 125 5.00 26.44 4.93
CA SER A 125 4.17 25.52 4.14
C SER A 125 4.52 24.04 4.36
N ILE A 126 5.51 23.73 5.21
CA ILE A 126 5.92 22.35 5.52
C ILE A 126 4.76 21.54 6.12
N TYR A 127 3.86 22.19 6.86
CA TYR A 127 2.69 21.56 7.48
C TYR A 127 1.39 21.75 6.68
N ASP A 128 1.46 22.42 5.52
CA ASP A 128 0.30 22.49 4.63
C ASP A 128 0.04 21.09 4.04
N PRO A 129 -1.23 20.71 3.81
CA PRO A 129 -1.56 19.47 3.12
C PRO A 129 -0.95 19.44 1.71
N ILE A 130 -0.85 18.23 1.20
CA ILE A 130 -0.35 17.93 -0.15
C ILE A 130 -1.56 17.55 -1.01
N ILE A 131 -1.62 18.07 -2.24
CA ILE A 131 -2.58 17.56 -3.22
C ILE A 131 -2.00 16.29 -3.85
N VAL A 132 -2.75 15.20 -3.79
CA VAL A 132 -2.44 13.93 -4.42
C VAL A 132 -3.27 13.81 -5.68
N GLU A 133 -2.61 13.69 -6.83
CA GLU A 133 -3.24 13.56 -8.15
C GLU A 133 -3.14 12.11 -8.64
N HIS A 134 -4.29 11.49 -8.89
CA HIS A 134 -4.38 10.15 -9.46
C HIS A 134 -4.29 10.18 -10.99
N GLU A 135 -4.10 9.01 -11.61
CA GLU A 135 -3.95 8.92 -13.07
C GLU A 135 -5.21 9.31 -13.86
N ASP A 136 -6.39 9.18 -13.25
CA ASP A 136 -7.66 9.62 -13.84
C ASP A 136 -7.88 11.15 -13.72
N GLY A 137 -6.93 11.87 -13.09
CA GLY A 137 -6.99 13.30 -12.85
C GLY A 137 -7.74 13.71 -11.58
N SER A 138 -8.26 12.74 -10.81
CA SER A 138 -8.89 13.03 -9.53
C SER A 138 -7.88 13.56 -8.51
N LEU A 139 -8.31 14.52 -7.69
CA LEU A 139 -7.49 15.25 -6.74
C LEU A 139 -7.97 15.02 -5.32
N TYR A 140 -7.02 14.73 -4.43
CA TYR A 140 -7.28 14.53 -3.02
C TYR A 140 -6.28 15.29 -2.16
N LEU A 141 -6.62 15.50 -0.89
CA LEU A 141 -5.72 16.07 0.12
C LEU A 141 -5.13 14.98 0.99
N LEU A 142 -3.81 15.04 1.14
CA LEU A 142 -3.02 14.26 2.09
C LEU A 142 -2.51 15.17 3.20
N ASP A 143 -2.84 14.82 4.45
CA ASP A 143 -2.30 15.50 5.62
C ASP A 143 -0.83 15.11 5.85
N MET A 144 0.00 16.11 6.16
CA MET A 144 1.39 15.91 6.56
C MET A 144 1.52 15.03 7.80
N TYR A 145 0.58 15.10 8.75
CA TYR A 145 0.52 14.20 9.89
C TYR A 145 0.45 12.73 9.46
N VAL A 146 -0.46 12.40 8.53
CA VAL A 146 -0.63 11.03 8.01
C VAL A 146 0.63 10.57 7.28
N LEU A 147 1.21 11.41 6.43
CA LEU A 147 2.42 11.08 5.68
C LEU A 147 3.61 10.80 6.61
N LEU A 148 3.85 11.66 7.59
CA LEU A 148 4.98 11.52 8.52
C LEU A 148 4.77 10.37 9.51
N LEU A 149 3.54 10.15 9.97
CA LEU A 149 3.21 9.00 10.81
C LEU A 149 3.46 7.70 10.06
N THR A 150 3.00 7.60 8.82
CA THR A 150 3.21 6.42 7.97
C THR A 150 4.70 6.15 7.78
N GLN A 151 5.48 7.20 7.51
CA GLN A 151 6.94 7.08 7.40
C GLN A 151 7.60 6.58 8.69
N SER A 152 7.14 7.07 9.85
CA SER A 152 7.62 6.63 11.15
C SER A 152 7.33 5.14 11.39
N GLN A 153 6.09 4.70 11.09
CA GLN A 153 5.69 3.31 11.20
C GLN A 153 6.50 2.40 10.28
N LEU A 154 6.68 2.78 9.02
CA LEU A 154 7.51 2.03 8.08
C LEU A 154 8.95 1.91 8.59
N SER A 155 9.52 2.99 9.11
CA SER A 155 10.88 2.97 9.66
C SER A 155 11.01 2.05 10.88
N ALA A 156 10.03 2.06 11.78
CA ALA A 156 9.99 1.17 12.94
C ALA A 156 9.81 -0.31 12.53
N ASN A 157 8.90 -0.58 11.59
CA ASN A 157 8.66 -1.91 11.05
C ASN A 157 9.93 -2.48 10.39
N LEU A 158 10.63 -1.66 9.60
CA LEU A 158 11.89 -2.05 8.98
C LEU A 158 12.97 -2.37 10.01
N SER A 159 13.00 -1.67 11.14
CA SER A 159 13.96 -1.95 12.21
C SER A 159 13.68 -3.29 12.92
N GLY A 160 12.42 -3.73 12.96
CA GLY A 160 12.02 -5.03 13.49
C GLY A 160 12.34 -6.23 12.57
N ILE A 161 12.66 -5.98 11.29
CA ILE A 161 12.72 -7.05 10.28
C ILE A 161 13.79 -8.10 10.57
N ILE A 162 14.94 -7.69 11.13
CA ILE A 162 16.06 -8.61 11.42
C ILE A 162 15.62 -9.66 12.44
N SER A 163 14.89 -9.24 13.47
CA SER A 163 14.34 -10.15 14.48
C SER A 163 13.31 -11.10 13.86
N SER A 164 12.46 -10.60 12.96
CA SER A 164 11.49 -11.44 12.24
C SER A 164 12.19 -12.48 11.36
N LEU A 165 13.26 -12.12 10.65
CA LEU A 165 14.04 -13.03 9.81
C LEU A 165 14.66 -14.16 10.63
N ASN A 166 15.32 -13.84 11.75
CA ASN A 166 15.89 -14.85 12.65
C ASN A 166 14.81 -15.78 13.22
N ASN A 167 13.65 -15.23 13.55
CA ASN A 167 12.51 -16.00 14.04
C ASN A 167 11.96 -16.96 12.95
N ILE A 168 11.82 -16.47 11.71
CA ILE A 168 11.42 -17.30 10.56
C ILE A 168 12.40 -18.46 10.38
N GLU A 169 13.70 -18.20 10.36
CA GLU A 169 14.72 -19.24 10.18
C GLU A 169 14.68 -20.30 11.30
N THR A 170 14.50 -19.85 12.54
CA THR A 170 14.37 -20.74 13.70
C THR A 170 13.13 -21.64 13.58
N ILE A 171 11.98 -21.06 13.21
CA ILE A 171 10.73 -21.82 13.06
C ILE A 171 10.82 -22.79 11.88
N LEU A 172 11.41 -22.37 10.76
CA LEU A 172 11.61 -23.23 9.58
C LEU A 172 12.54 -24.42 9.86
N ALA A 173 13.51 -24.27 10.76
CA ALA A 173 14.37 -25.36 11.22
C ALA A 173 13.67 -26.34 12.18
N SER A 174 12.48 -26.00 12.68
CA SER A 174 11.72 -26.80 13.63
C SER A 174 10.62 -27.64 12.98
N GLU A 175 10.14 -28.66 13.70
CA GLU A 175 8.98 -29.46 13.26
C GLU A 175 7.63 -28.74 13.45
N THR A 176 7.56 -27.49 13.90
CA THR A 176 6.28 -26.79 14.09
C THR A 176 5.93 -25.84 12.94
N ALA A 177 6.79 -25.73 11.92
CA ALA A 177 6.54 -24.91 10.75
C ALA A 177 5.22 -25.27 10.08
N GLY A 178 4.42 -24.25 9.78
CA GLY A 178 3.06 -24.39 9.25
C GLY A 178 2.48 -23.08 8.72
N ALA A 179 1.17 -22.97 8.75
CA ALA A 179 0.46 -21.84 8.16
C ALA A 179 0.74 -20.49 8.83
N SER A 180 0.92 -20.49 10.16
CA SER A 180 1.35 -19.29 10.90
C SER A 180 2.74 -18.81 10.49
N THR A 181 3.64 -19.73 10.11
CA THR A 181 4.95 -19.40 9.57
C THR A 181 4.83 -18.71 8.21
N LEU A 182 3.94 -19.20 7.34
CA LEU A 182 3.67 -18.55 6.05
C LEU A 182 3.18 -17.11 6.25
N ASN A 183 2.23 -16.90 7.17
CA ASN A 183 1.73 -15.56 7.49
C ASN A 183 2.87 -14.64 7.97
N LEU A 184 3.71 -15.10 8.90
CA LEU A 184 4.87 -14.32 9.37
C LEU A 184 5.84 -13.97 8.24
N ILE A 185 6.13 -14.92 7.34
CA ILE A 185 7.00 -14.70 6.17
C ILE A 185 6.41 -13.61 5.28
N LEU A 186 5.11 -13.68 4.98
CA LEU A 186 4.44 -12.75 4.09
C LEU A 186 4.24 -11.36 4.70
N GLU A 187 3.90 -11.28 5.99
CA GLU A 187 3.84 -10.03 6.74
C GLU A 187 5.21 -9.35 6.75
N SER A 188 6.26 -10.11 7.07
CA SER A 188 7.64 -9.62 7.07
C SER A 188 8.07 -9.18 5.67
N MET A 189 7.70 -9.93 4.63
CA MET A 189 7.97 -9.56 3.24
C MET A 189 7.27 -8.26 2.87
N ASN A 190 5.99 -8.08 3.23
CA ASN A 190 5.23 -6.88 2.88
C ASN A 190 5.87 -5.61 3.46
N LEU A 191 6.53 -5.69 4.62
CA LEU A 191 7.25 -4.56 5.23
C LEU A 191 8.41 -4.04 4.36
N VAL A 192 9.07 -4.91 3.59
CA VAL A 192 10.28 -4.58 2.81
C VAL A 192 10.07 -4.64 1.30
N VAL A 193 9.05 -5.35 0.85
CA VAL A 193 8.56 -5.42 -0.52
C VAL A 193 7.06 -5.17 -0.48
N PRO A 194 6.61 -3.90 -0.41
CA PRO A 194 5.19 -3.59 -0.37
C PRO A 194 4.45 -4.10 -1.60
N PHE A 195 3.29 -4.71 -1.41
CA PHE A 195 2.38 -5.16 -2.48
C PHE A 195 0.92 -4.95 -2.07
N HIS A 196 0.02 -4.89 -3.07
CA HIS A 196 -1.42 -4.86 -2.82
C HIS A 196 -2.01 -6.26 -2.71
N HIS A 197 -1.52 -7.20 -3.53
CA HIS A 197 -1.92 -8.61 -3.43
C HIS A 197 -0.73 -9.54 -3.66
N ALA A 198 -0.70 -10.64 -2.91
CA ALA A 198 0.23 -11.75 -3.09
C ALA A 198 -0.54 -13.03 -3.44
N ARG A 199 0.06 -13.92 -4.22
CA ARG A 199 -0.52 -15.23 -4.54
C ARG A 199 0.57 -16.27 -4.66
N ILE A 200 0.23 -17.50 -4.30
CA ILE A 200 1.13 -18.64 -4.45
C ILE A 200 0.45 -19.60 -5.42
N VAL A 201 1.04 -19.82 -6.58
CA VAL A 201 0.51 -20.71 -7.61
C VAL A 201 1.36 -21.98 -7.64
N LEU A 202 0.76 -23.15 -7.54
CA LEU A 202 1.48 -24.44 -7.45
C LEU A 202 1.14 -25.34 -8.65
N GLU A 203 2.09 -26.14 -9.15
CA GLU A 203 1.89 -26.95 -10.36
C GLU A 203 1.02 -28.21 -10.13
N LYS A 204 1.11 -28.85 -8.94
CA LYS A 204 0.35 -30.08 -8.60
C LYS A 204 0.08 -30.25 -7.10
N GLN A 205 -1.09 -30.84 -6.81
CA GLN A 205 -1.61 -31.20 -5.48
C GLN A 205 -0.74 -32.23 -4.72
N GLU A 206 -0.20 -31.81 -3.60
CA GLU A 206 -0.43 -32.53 -2.35
C GLU A 206 -1.32 -31.61 -1.49
N ASP A 207 -2.01 -32.13 -0.46
CA ASP A 207 -2.97 -31.43 0.44
C ASP A 207 -2.45 -30.15 1.14
N LEU A 208 -1.35 -29.55 0.67
CA LEU A 208 -0.81 -28.27 1.09
C LEU A 208 -1.84 -27.13 0.98
N GLY A 209 -2.74 -27.20 -0.02
CA GLY A 209 -3.78 -26.21 -0.24
C GLY A 209 -4.63 -25.97 1.00
N THR A 210 -5.13 -27.03 1.65
CA THR A 210 -5.99 -26.94 2.84
C THR A 210 -5.22 -26.56 4.11
N LEU A 211 -3.94 -26.88 4.20
CA LEU A 211 -3.08 -26.57 5.35
C LEU A 211 -2.59 -25.12 5.37
N LEU A 212 -2.70 -24.39 4.25
CA LEU A 212 -2.15 -23.04 4.08
C LEU A 212 -3.21 -21.97 3.78
N ILE A 213 -4.51 -22.31 3.83
CA ILE A 213 -5.60 -21.32 3.72
C ILE A 213 -5.66 -20.51 5.01
N THR A 214 -4.96 -19.38 5.07
CA THR A 214 -4.91 -18.56 6.29
C THR A 214 -5.10 -17.07 6.12
N ASN A 215 -5.14 -16.53 4.89
CA ASN A 215 -5.11 -15.07 4.72
C ASN A 215 -5.88 -14.60 3.47
N GLU A 216 -6.67 -13.53 3.61
CA GLU A 216 -7.39 -12.87 2.50
C GLU A 216 -6.42 -12.30 1.44
N MET A 217 -5.18 -11.98 1.83
CA MET A 217 -4.16 -11.44 0.93
C MET A 217 -3.42 -12.48 0.09
N VAL A 218 -3.69 -13.79 0.28
CA VAL A 218 -2.96 -14.89 -0.36
C VAL A 218 -3.95 -15.87 -0.97
N HIS A 219 -3.96 -15.93 -2.30
CA HIS A 219 -4.72 -16.97 -2.99
C HIS A 219 -3.78 -18.08 -3.44
N LEU A 220 -4.04 -19.29 -2.97
CA LEU A 220 -3.50 -20.51 -3.56
C LEU A 220 -4.32 -20.84 -4.80
N MET A 221 -3.67 -20.87 -5.96
CA MET A 221 -4.33 -21.22 -7.21
C MET A 221 -3.67 -22.45 -7.83
N GLU A 222 -4.52 -23.39 -8.24
CA GLU A 222 -4.13 -24.53 -9.05
C GLU A 222 -4.35 -24.15 -10.51
N GLU A 223 -3.27 -23.84 -11.21
CA GLU A 223 -3.31 -23.57 -12.64
C GLU A 223 -2.21 -24.38 -13.32
N PRO A 224 -2.45 -24.89 -14.55
CA PRO A 224 -1.37 -25.45 -15.33
C PRO A 224 -0.34 -24.35 -15.61
N LEU A 225 0.73 -24.30 -14.82
CA LEU A 225 1.75 -23.24 -14.93
C LEU A 225 2.37 -23.20 -16.33
N LYS A 226 2.31 -24.32 -17.05
CA LYS A 226 2.84 -24.50 -18.41
C LYS A 226 1.94 -23.93 -19.51
N THR A 227 0.67 -23.62 -19.24
CA THR A 227 -0.24 -23.03 -20.26
C THR A 227 -0.13 -21.51 -20.36
N ASN A 228 0.46 -20.84 -19.37
CA ASN A 228 0.67 -19.41 -19.40
C ASN A 228 2.11 -19.09 -19.85
N ASP A 229 2.28 -18.34 -20.94
CA ASP A 229 3.60 -18.05 -21.51
C ASP A 229 4.51 -17.27 -20.56
N ILE A 230 3.94 -16.35 -19.77
CA ILE A 230 4.68 -15.56 -18.77
C ILE A 230 5.21 -16.49 -17.68
N TYR A 231 4.37 -17.38 -17.17
CA TYR A 231 4.75 -18.37 -16.15
C TYR A 231 5.81 -19.32 -16.69
N ARG A 232 5.64 -19.85 -17.91
CA ARG A 232 6.63 -20.72 -18.55
C ARG A 232 7.98 -20.03 -18.71
N SER A 233 8.01 -18.76 -19.06
CA SER A 233 9.25 -17.98 -19.14
C SER A 233 9.95 -17.90 -17.79
N ILE A 234 9.20 -17.60 -16.72
CA ILE A 234 9.75 -17.51 -15.35
C ILE A 234 10.32 -18.85 -14.89
N LEU A 235 9.55 -19.92 -15.07
CA LEU A 235 9.96 -21.27 -14.65
C LEU A 235 11.16 -21.77 -15.47
N GLY A 236 11.20 -21.48 -16.78
CA GLY A 236 12.30 -21.85 -17.66
C GLY A 236 13.59 -21.07 -17.37
N MET A 237 13.48 -19.78 -17.04
CA MET A 237 14.63 -18.94 -16.65
C MET A 237 15.08 -19.18 -15.21
N ASN A 238 14.18 -19.67 -14.34
CA ASN A 238 14.35 -19.76 -12.89
C ASN A 238 14.83 -18.42 -12.27
N GLN A 239 14.30 -17.31 -12.78
CA GLN A 239 14.54 -15.96 -12.27
C GLN A 239 13.22 -15.19 -12.16
N PRO A 240 13.10 -14.22 -11.23
CA PRO A 240 11.94 -13.35 -11.17
C PRO A 240 11.77 -12.58 -12.46
N LEU A 241 10.51 -12.45 -12.88
CA LEU A 241 10.12 -11.55 -13.95
C LEU A 241 9.26 -10.46 -13.34
N SER A 242 9.65 -9.21 -13.57
CA SER A 242 8.88 -8.05 -13.16
C SER A 242 8.41 -7.29 -14.40
N LEU A 243 7.12 -6.99 -14.44
CA LEU A 243 6.46 -6.20 -15.46
C LEU A 243 6.10 -4.85 -14.85
N GLU A 244 6.61 -3.78 -15.44
CA GLU A 244 6.42 -2.42 -14.92
C GLU A 244 4.99 -1.93 -15.09
N ASP A 245 4.41 -2.14 -16.28
CA ASP A 245 2.98 -1.92 -16.56
C ASP A 245 2.44 -3.09 -17.38
N ILE A 246 1.57 -3.90 -16.77
CA ILE A 246 0.96 -5.05 -17.44
C ILE A 246 0.16 -4.67 -18.70
N ARG A 247 -0.35 -3.44 -18.79
CA ARG A 247 -1.12 -2.96 -19.96
C ARG A 247 -0.26 -2.81 -21.20
N SER A 248 1.06 -2.69 -21.02
CA SER A 248 2.03 -2.64 -22.11
C SER A 248 2.39 -4.02 -22.67
N VAL A 249 1.92 -5.11 -22.04
CA VAL A 249 2.30 -6.49 -22.34
C VAL A 249 1.15 -7.20 -23.08
N PRO A 250 1.24 -7.44 -24.40
CA PRO A 250 0.13 -8.00 -25.17
C PRO A 250 -0.33 -9.40 -24.74
N ILE A 251 0.60 -10.21 -24.23
CA ILE A 251 0.38 -11.60 -23.79
C ILE A 251 -0.21 -11.70 -22.37
N TRP A 252 -0.50 -10.58 -21.70
CA TRP A 252 -0.96 -10.54 -20.31
C TRP A 252 -2.37 -11.13 -20.06
N LYS A 253 -3.20 -11.20 -21.12
CA LYS A 253 -4.66 -11.42 -21.03
C LYS A 253 -5.10 -12.72 -20.35
N ASP A 254 -4.21 -13.70 -20.21
CA ASP A 254 -4.52 -15.04 -19.68
C ASP A 254 -3.93 -15.28 -18.27
N THR A 255 -3.63 -14.22 -17.53
CA THR A 255 -3.18 -14.31 -16.13
C THR A 255 -4.36 -14.07 -15.18
N ALA A 256 -4.54 -14.91 -14.17
CA ALA A 256 -5.62 -14.75 -13.18
C ALA A 256 -5.47 -13.51 -12.27
N SER A 257 -4.65 -12.52 -12.61
CA SER A 257 -4.33 -11.37 -11.75
C SER A 257 -5.57 -10.51 -11.42
N PRO A 258 -5.61 -9.80 -10.28
CA PRO A 258 -6.68 -8.86 -9.97
C PRO A 258 -6.90 -7.85 -11.12
N VAL A 259 -8.18 -7.51 -11.38
CA VAL A 259 -8.63 -6.70 -12.53
C VAL A 259 -7.91 -5.35 -12.66
N ASN A 260 -7.43 -4.79 -11.55
CA ASN A 260 -6.78 -3.47 -11.51
C ASN A 260 -5.26 -3.53 -11.32
N THR A 261 -4.62 -4.67 -11.58
CA THR A 261 -3.16 -4.79 -11.50
C THR A 261 -2.47 -3.83 -12.46
N ARG A 262 -1.34 -3.25 -12.06
CA ARG A 262 -0.53 -2.33 -12.87
C ARG A 262 0.91 -2.80 -12.92
N SER A 263 1.60 -2.83 -11.79
CA SER A 263 2.91 -3.48 -11.68
C SER A 263 2.74 -4.91 -11.22
N TRP A 264 3.55 -5.81 -11.76
CA TRP A 264 3.48 -7.23 -11.44
C TRP A 264 4.86 -7.84 -11.31
N MET A 265 5.00 -8.84 -10.45
CA MET A 265 6.20 -9.64 -10.33
C MET A 265 5.86 -11.09 -10.04
N GLY A 266 6.41 -11.99 -10.86
CA GLY A 266 6.38 -13.42 -10.63
C GLY A 266 7.76 -13.91 -10.23
N ILE A 267 7.82 -14.73 -9.19
CA ILE A 267 9.04 -15.25 -8.61
C ILE A 267 8.93 -16.78 -8.60
N PRO A 268 9.89 -17.51 -9.17
CA PRO A 268 9.84 -18.96 -9.17
C PRO A 268 10.04 -19.51 -7.75
N LEU A 269 9.20 -20.47 -7.39
CA LEU A 269 9.39 -21.34 -6.25
C LEU A 269 9.91 -22.66 -6.79
N SER A 270 11.19 -22.95 -6.55
CA SER A 270 11.87 -24.09 -7.16
C SER A 270 12.68 -24.85 -6.13
N ASP A 271 12.71 -26.17 -6.26
CA ASP A 271 13.58 -27.06 -5.51
C ASP A 271 14.65 -27.69 -6.42
N GLN A 272 15.39 -28.67 -5.90
CA GLN A 272 16.42 -29.40 -6.65
C GLN A 272 15.86 -30.23 -7.83
N PHE A 273 14.56 -30.48 -7.87
CA PHE A 273 13.86 -31.26 -8.89
C PHE A 273 13.15 -30.38 -9.92
N GLY A 274 13.14 -29.07 -9.72
CA GLY A 274 12.59 -28.09 -10.66
C GLY A 274 11.65 -27.11 -9.97
N ALA A 275 10.93 -26.34 -10.78
CA ALA A 275 9.98 -25.38 -10.26
C ALA A 275 8.72 -26.08 -9.73
N ILE A 276 8.38 -25.83 -8.48
CA ILE A 276 7.18 -26.36 -7.80
C ILE A 276 6.02 -25.37 -7.83
N GLY A 277 6.30 -24.09 -8.11
CA GLY A 277 5.31 -23.03 -8.16
C GLY A 277 5.84 -21.64 -8.49
N LEU A 278 4.99 -20.64 -8.26
CA LEU A 278 5.26 -19.22 -8.40
C LEU A 278 4.73 -18.46 -7.19
N LEU A 279 5.55 -17.58 -6.63
CA LEU A 279 5.06 -16.47 -5.81
C LEU A 279 4.79 -15.29 -6.75
N VAL A 280 3.58 -14.76 -6.67
CA VAL A 280 3.11 -13.67 -7.51
C VAL A 280 2.78 -12.47 -6.63
N LEU A 281 3.42 -11.34 -6.88
CA LEU A 281 3.16 -10.06 -6.23
C LEU A 281 2.57 -9.08 -7.26
N SER A 282 1.57 -8.32 -6.84
CA SER A 282 0.90 -7.34 -7.70
C SER A 282 0.68 -6.03 -6.96
N ARG A 283 0.78 -4.93 -7.72
CA ARG A 283 0.45 -3.58 -7.29
C ARG A 283 -0.62 -3.02 -8.21
N VAL A 284 -1.63 -2.35 -7.66
CA VAL A 284 -2.69 -1.69 -8.44
C VAL A 284 -2.28 -0.31 -8.94
N THR A 285 -1.09 0.17 -8.55
CA THR A 285 -0.53 1.46 -8.95
C THR A 285 0.69 1.26 -9.85
N LEU A 286 1.01 2.26 -10.68
CA LEU A 286 2.22 2.28 -11.50
C LEU A 286 3.46 2.58 -10.66
N SER A 287 3.81 1.61 -9.82
CA SER A 287 5.00 1.63 -8.97
C SER A 287 5.81 0.37 -9.24
N PRO A 288 6.67 0.36 -10.26
CA PRO A 288 7.46 -0.82 -10.61
C PRO A 288 8.32 -1.29 -9.44
N PHE A 289 8.52 -2.61 -9.32
CA PHE A 289 9.41 -3.16 -8.30
C PHE A 289 10.86 -2.75 -8.60
N THR A 290 11.54 -2.19 -7.62
CA THR A 290 12.95 -1.82 -7.68
C THR A 290 13.85 -3.06 -7.68
N MET A 291 15.12 -2.92 -8.06
CA MET A 291 16.07 -4.03 -8.04
C MET A 291 16.22 -4.64 -6.63
N ASN A 292 16.33 -3.79 -5.61
CA ASN A 292 16.41 -4.23 -4.21
C ASN A 292 15.15 -4.99 -3.77
N GLU A 293 13.97 -4.53 -4.16
CA GLU A 293 12.72 -5.25 -3.87
C GLU A 293 12.66 -6.61 -4.56
N LYS A 294 13.16 -6.74 -5.80
CA LYS A 294 13.24 -8.03 -6.50
C LYS A 294 14.15 -9.01 -5.77
N GLU A 295 15.34 -8.55 -5.35
CA GLU A 295 16.30 -9.37 -4.60
C GLU A 295 15.74 -9.81 -3.25
N LEU A 296 15.13 -8.90 -2.49
CA LEU A 296 14.47 -9.22 -1.22
C LEU A 296 13.32 -10.20 -1.42
N ALA A 297 12.48 -9.99 -2.42
CA ALA A 297 11.36 -10.90 -2.69
C ALA A 297 11.85 -12.31 -3.03
N GLN A 298 12.99 -12.46 -3.71
CA GLN A 298 13.62 -13.78 -3.89
C GLN A 298 14.04 -14.42 -2.57
N VAL A 299 14.55 -13.64 -1.60
CA VAL A 299 14.90 -14.16 -0.28
C VAL A 299 13.68 -14.73 0.42
N PHE A 300 12.59 -13.97 0.48
CA PHE A 300 11.35 -14.44 1.09
C PHE A 300 10.72 -15.62 0.33
N ALA A 301 10.80 -15.62 -1.00
CA ALA A 301 10.36 -16.74 -1.81
C ALA A 301 11.12 -18.04 -1.47
N ARG A 302 12.41 -17.96 -1.13
CA ARG A 302 13.17 -19.13 -0.64
C ARG A 302 12.64 -19.63 0.71
N TYR A 303 12.28 -18.76 1.64
CA TYR A 303 11.66 -19.18 2.91
C TYR A 303 10.31 -19.87 2.69
N ILE A 304 9.48 -19.33 1.78
CA ILE A 304 8.21 -19.97 1.38
C ILE A 304 8.49 -21.35 0.77
N ASN A 305 9.47 -21.45 -0.13
CA ASN A 305 9.83 -22.71 -0.76
C ASN A 305 10.27 -23.77 0.27
N THR A 306 11.14 -23.40 1.22
CA THR A 306 11.55 -24.29 2.32
C THR A 306 10.35 -24.76 3.15
N LEU A 307 9.43 -23.85 3.48
CA LEU A 307 8.21 -24.19 4.20
C LEU A 307 7.36 -25.21 3.43
N LEU A 308 7.14 -24.98 2.13
CA LEU A 308 6.37 -25.87 1.26
C LEU A 308 6.99 -27.27 1.18
N ILE A 309 8.32 -27.35 1.06
CA ILE A 309 9.05 -28.63 1.06
C ILE A 309 8.86 -29.36 2.38
N ASN A 310 9.05 -28.69 3.51
CA ASN A 310 8.90 -29.28 4.84
C ASN A 310 7.48 -29.83 5.06
N LEU A 311 6.47 -29.09 4.61
CA LEU A 311 5.08 -29.52 4.68
C LEU A 311 4.78 -30.72 3.76
N SER A 312 5.27 -30.70 2.52
CA SER A 312 5.12 -31.85 1.59
C SER A 312 5.74 -33.12 2.18
N MET A 313 6.96 -33.01 2.74
CA MET A 313 7.64 -34.13 3.41
C MET A 313 6.83 -34.69 4.58
N ARG A 314 6.22 -33.82 5.40
CA ARG A 314 5.37 -34.27 6.52
C ARG A 314 4.12 -35.01 6.05
N ILE A 315 3.45 -34.51 5.01
CA ILE A 315 2.25 -35.16 4.45
C ILE A 315 2.61 -36.55 3.91
N LYS A 316 3.72 -36.67 3.18
CA LYS A 316 4.22 -37.96 2.67
C LYS A 316 4.51 -38.95 3.80
N ASN A 317 5.17 -38.50 4.86
CA ASN A 317 5.46 -39.33 6.03
C ASN A 317 4.18 -39.82 6.71
N ASN A 318 3.22 -38.92 6.99
CA ASN A 318 1.96 -39.30 7.63
C ASN A 318 1.15 -40.32 6.81
N ARG A 319 1.04 -40.12 5.48
CA ARG A 319 0.36 -41.07 4.57
C ARG A 319 1.07 -42.43 4.49
N PHE A 320 2.39 -42.48 4.68
CA PHE A 320 3.14 -43.73 4.73
C PHE A 320 2.82 -44.54 5.99
N PHE A 321 2.73 -43.87 7.15
CA PHE A 321 2.36 -44.53 8.41
C PHE A 321 0.92 -45.05 8.43
N GLU A 322 -0.03 -44.33 7.81
CA GLU A 322 -1.43 -44.79 7.68
C GLU A 322 -1.61 -46.03 6.80
N LYS A 323 -0.71 -46.29 5.83
CA LYS A 323 -0.79 -47.46 4.95
C LYS A 323 -0.21 -48.74 5.55
N ILE A 324 0.51 -48.64 6.67
CA ILE A 324 1.19 -49.76 7.33
C ILE A 324 0.39 -50.27 8.55
N THR A 325 -0.67 -49.55 8.93
CA THR A 325 -1.60 -49.90 10.02
C THR A 325 -2.89 -50.47 9.44
#